data_AF-A0A815WRY6-F1
#
_entry.id   AF-A0A815WRY6-F1
#
_cell.length_a   1.000
_cell.length_b   1.000
_cell.length_c   1.000
_cell.angle_alpha   90.00
_cell.angle_beta   90.00
_cell.angle_gamma   90.00
#
_symmetry.space_group_name_H-M   'P 1'
#
loop_
_entity.id
_entity.type
_entity.pdbx_description
1 polymer ?
#
loop_
_entity_poly.entity_id
_entity_poly.type
_entity_poly.pdbx_seq_one_letter_code
_entity_poly.pdbx_strand_id
1 'polypeptide(L)'
;PVRQGLKWNFQSIDQTKLKSIEQSENFRSLSNTNKIQNLQILHCCSFDEIQFFINLFPQLESLQTGVFRKQIVQITRCLLSKMDHLFFLHITDIIKTYLKKLNFLIKSENLLDDYLIKFIDHDLYLWW
;
A
#
# COMPACT_ATOMS: atom_id res chain seq x y z
N PRO A 1 -4.93 22.22 5.87
CA PRO A 1 -5.09 21.03 6.74
C PRO A 1 -3.72 20.34 6.94
N VAL A 2 -3.33 20.08 8.19
CA VAL A 2 -2.10 19.33 8.49
C VAL A 2 -2.36 17.87 8.12
N ARG A 3 -1.70 17.36 7.07
CA ARG A 3 -1.78 15.95 6.70
C ARG A 3 -1.12 15.11 7.79
N GLN A 4 -1.81 14.11 8.34
CA GLN A 4 -1.26 13.25 9.38
C GLN A 4 -0.44 12.13 8.74
N GLY A 5 0.79 11.95 9.24
CA GLY A 5 1.72 10.95 8.76
C GLY A 5 2.13 9.98 9.87
N LEU A 6 2.29 8.72 9.51
CA LEU A 6 2.80 7.68 10.38
C LEU A 6 3.99 7.00 9.72
N LYS A 7 5.10 6.94 10.43
CA LYS A 7 6.27 6.15 10.06
C LYS A 7 6.32 4.92 10.94
N TRP A 8 6.12 3.75 10.35
CA TRP A 8 6.07 2.48 11.05
C TRP A 8 7.32 1.65 10.79
N ASN A 9 7.97 1.25 11.88
CA ASN A 9 9.07 0.29 11.87
C ASN A 9 8.70 -0.92 12.74
N PHE A 10 8.49 -2.08 12.13
CA PHE A 10 8.25 -3.34 12.86
C PHE A 10 8.76 -4.54 12.04
N GLN A 11 8.98 -5.66 12.73
CA GLN A 11 9.26 -6.96 12.10
C GLN A 11 7.95 -7.62 11.66
N SER A 12 7.94 -8.32 10.52
CA SER A 12 6.74 -8.94 9.94
C SER A 12 5.82 -9.58 11.00
N ILE A 13 4.52 -9.33 10.91
CA ILE A 13 3.53 -9.92 11.84
C ILE A 13 3.00 -11.21 11.23
N ASP A 14 2.94 -12.28 12.03
CA ASP A 14 2.31 -13.54 11.63
C ASP A 14 0.84 -13.34 11.21
N GLN A 15 0.42 -14.05 10.16
CA GLN A 15 -0.94 -13.95 9.61
C GLN A 15 -2.03 -14.24 10.65
N THR A 16 -1.82 -15.19 11.54
CA THR A 16 -2.77 -15.56 12.60
C THR A 16 -2.95 -14.40 13.58
N LYS A 17 -1.84 -13.75 13.91
CA LYS A 17 -1.83 -12.57 14.78
C LYS A 17 -2.49 -11.37 14.11
N LEU A 18 -2.25 -11.13 12.82
CA LEU A 18 -2.97 -10.09 12.05
C LEU A 18 -4.48 -10.29 12.13
N LYS A 19 -4.97 -11.50 11.81
CA LYS A 19 -6.41 -11.81 11.87
C LYS A 19 -7.00 -11.63 13.26
N SER A 20 -6.27 -12.04 14.30
CA SER A 20 -6.69 -11.83 15.69
C SER A 20 -6.80 -10.34 16.03
N ILE A 21 -5.87 -9.52 15.57
CA ILE A 21 -5.90 -8.06 15.78
C ILE A 21 -7.08 -7.44 15.02
N GLU A 22 -7.31 -7.80 13.74
CA GLU A 22 -8.42 -7.27 12.94
C GLU A 22 -9.80 -7.56 13.55
N GLN A 23 -9.93 -8.67 14.27
CA GLN A 23 -11.17 -9.03 14.97
C GLN A 23 -11.38 -8.25 16.27
N SER A 24 -10.35 -7.59 16.80
CA SER A 24 -10.44 -6.86 18.07
C SER A 24 -11.25 -5.57 17.97
N GLU A 25 -11.92 -5.21 19.06
CA GLU A 25 -12.66 -3.96 19.17
C GLU A 25 -11.73 -2.73 19.03
N ASN A 26 -10.51 -2.82 19.58
CA ASN A 26 -9.51 -1.77 19.45
C ASN A 26 -9.16 -1.47 17.99
N PHE A 27 -9.00 -2.51 17.16
CA PHE A 27 -8.74 -2.32 15.73
C PHE A 27 -9.91 -1.61 15.04
N ARG A 28 -11.15 -2.05 15.29
CA ARG A 28 -12.34 -1.41 14.71
C ARG A 28 -12.47 0.05 15.14
N SER A 29 -12.28 0.32 16.43
CA SER A 29 -12.31 1.68 16.96
C SER A 29 -11.24 2.56 16.33
N LEU A 30 -10.00 2.07 16.24
CA LEU A 30 -8.89 2.80 15.62
C LEU A 30 -9.13 3.03 14.13
N SER A 31 -9.52 1.99 13.38
CA SER A 31 -9.82 2.07 11.95
C SER A 31 -10.87 3.14 11.64
N ASN A 32 -11.91 3.24 12.46
CA ASN A 32 -12.98 4.22 12.27
C ASN A 32 -12.60 5.66 12.65
N THR A 33 -11.59 5.85 13.50
CA THR A 33 -11.31 7.17 14.13
C THR A 33 -9.99 7.79 13.71
N ASN A 34 -9.03 6.99 13.26
CA ASN A 34 -7.75 7.52 12.81
C ASN A 34 -7.92 8.34 11.52
N LYS A 35 -7.00 9.28 11.31
CA LYS A 35 -6.97 10.19 10.17
C LYS A 35 -5.63 10.15 9.45
N ILE A 36 -4.94 9.00 9.53
CA ILE A 36 -3.63 8.84 8.90
C ILE A 36 -3.83 8.82 7.39
N GLN A 37 -3.21 9.79 6.73
CA GLN A 37 -3.25 9.95 5.28
C GLN A 37 -1.94 9.51 4.64
N ASN A 38 -0.83 9.53 5.38
CA ASN A 38 0.48 9.16 4.85
C ASN A 38 1.08 8.05 5.71
N LEU A 39 1.38 6.92 5.10
CA LEU A 39 1.98 5.78 5.78
C LEU A 39 3.32 5.44 5.13
N GLN A 40 4.38 5.51 5.91
CA GLN A 40 5.68 4.98 5.53
C GLN A 40 5.98 3.74 6.35
N ILE A 41 6.24 2.64 5.66
CA ILE A 41 6.57 1.36 6.25
C ILE A 41 8.00 0.99 5.86
N LEU A 42 8.86 0.78 6.85
CA LEU A 42 10.29 0.53 6.62
C LEU A 42 10.64 -0.97 6.45
N HIS A 43 9.71 -1.79 5.96
CA HIS A 43 9.94 -3.20 5.67
C HIS A 43 9.21 -3.63 4.41
N CYS A 44 9.54 -4.81 3.88
CA CYS A 44 8.82 -5.40 2.76
C CYS A 44 7.53 -6.07 3.24
N CYS A 45 6.38 -5.52 2.85
CA CYS A 45 5.09 -6.08 3.19
C CYS A 45 4.69 -7.24 2.27
N SER A 46 4.08 -8.24 2.90
CA SER A 46 3.22 -9.24 2.25
C SER A 46 1.88 -8.64 1.84
N PHE A 47 1.13 -9.40 1.03
CA PHE A 47 -0.25 -9.05 0.69
C PHE A 47 -1.14 -8.89 1.92
N ASP A 48 -1.04 -9.80 2.90
CA ASP A 48 -1.90 -9.76 4.10
C ASP A 48 -1.60 -8.54 4.98
N GLU A 49 -0.31 -8.16 5.10
CA GLU A 49 0.08 -6.94 5.81
C GLU A 49 -0.45 -5.69 5.10
N ILE A 50 -0.41 -5.65 3.77
CA ILE A 50 -1.02 -4.55 3.01
C ILE A 50 -2.52 -4.49 3.28
N GLN A 51 -3.23 -5.63 3.22
CA GLN A 51 -4.67 -5.64 3.51
C GLN A 51 -4.97 -5.14 4.92
N PHE A 52 -4.19 -5.58 5.90
CA PHE A 52 -4.30 -5.11 7.27
C PHE A 52 -4.16 -3.59 7.37
N PHE A 53 -3.17 -3.00 6.71
CA PHE A 53 -2.95 -1.55 6.73
C PHE A 53 -4.02 -0.76 5.99
N ILE A 54 -4.51 -1.26 4.86
CA ILE A 54 -5.64 -0.66 4.13
C ILE A 54 -6.88 -0.61 5.04
N ASN A 55 -7.16 -1.71 5.73
CA ASN A 55 -8.29 -1.79 6.66
C ASN A 55 -8.10 -0.89 7.89
N LEU A 56 -6.86 -0.76 8.37
CA LEU A 56 -6.55 0.09 9.51
C LEU A 56 -6.60 1.58 9.14
N PHE A 57 -6.20 1.96 7.93
CA PHE A 57 -6.07 3.35 7.50
C PHE A 57 -6.96 3.62 6.27
N PRO A 58 -8.30 3.71 6.43
CA PRO A 58 -9.22 3.80 5.29
C PRO A 58 -9.12 5.13 4.51
N GLN A 59 -8.51 6.17 5.11
CA GLN A 59 -8.29 7.48 4.48
C GLN A 59 -6.86 7.65 3.93
N LEU A 60 -6.16 6.53 3.68
CA LEU A 60 -4.79 6.58 3.20
C LEU A 60 -4.72 7.20 1.81
N GLU A 61 -3.87 8.19 1.69
CA GLU A 61 -3.65 9.04 0.53
C GLU A 61 -2.27 8.76 -0.09
N SER A 62 -1.30 8.40 0.75
CA SER A 62 0.07 8.09 0.35
C SER A 62 0.60 6.87 1.10
N LEU A 63 1.12 5.90 0.35
CA LEU A 63 1.79 4.72 0.89
C LEU A 63 3.22 4.62 0.38
N GLN A 64 4.19 4.51 1.30
CA GLN A 64 5.56 4.11 0.98
C GLN A 64 5.87 2.80 1.69
N THR A 65 6.29 1.78 0.95
CA THR A 65 6.67 0.49 1.53
C THR A 65 7.50 -0.36 0.57
N GLY A 66 8.27 -1.30 1.10
CA GLY A 66 8.75 -2.42 0.28
C GLY A 66 7.62 -3.42 0.06
N VAL A 67 7.69 -4.25 -0.97
CA VAL A 67 6.71 -5.33 -1.16
C VAL A 67 7.41 -6.63 -1.52
N PHE A 68 6.83 -7.76 -1.12
CA PHE A 68 7.29 -9.04 -1.63
C PHE A 68 7.11 -9.10 -3.14
N ARG A 69 8.25 -9.21 -3.84
CA ARG A 69 8.35 -9.15 -5.30
C ARG A 69 7.43 -10.13 -6.04
N LYS A 70 7.10 -11.28 -5.44
CA LYS A 70 6.16 -12.26 -6.01
C LYS A 70 4.70 -11.79 -5.95
N GLN A 71 4.37 -10.86 -5.05
CA GLN A 71 3.01 -10.39 -4.76
C GLN A 71 2.74 -8.96 -5.25
N ILE A 72 3.73 -8.26 -5.82
CA ILE A 72 3.59 -6.85 -6.23
C ILE A 72 2.38 -6.58 -7.14
N VAL A 73 2.07 -7.48 -8.08
CA VAL A 73 0.89 -7.33 -8.97
C VAL A 73 -0.39 -7.41 -8.15
N GLN A 74 -0.49 -8.39 -7.25
CA GLN A 74 -1.65 -8.59 -6.39
C GLN A 74 -1.83 -7.42 -5.41
N ILE A 75 -0.73 -6.96 -4.80
CA ILE A 75 -0.71 -5.80 -3.90
C ILE A 75 -1.14 -4.54 -4.64
N THR A 76 -0.55 -4.26 -5.80
CA THR A 76 -0.90 -3.07 -6.59
C THR A 76 -2.35 -3.10 -7.00
N ARG A 77 -2.85 -4.23 -7.52
CA ARG A 77 -4.27 -4.38 -7.88
C ARG A 77 -5.18 -4.10 -6.69
N CYS A 78 -4.87 -4.64 -5.51
CA CYS A 78 -5.66 -4.43 -4.30
C CYS A 78 -5.68 -2.98 -3.83
N LEU A 79 -4.53 -2.31 -3.86
CA LEU A 79 -4.43 -0.89 -3.50
C LEU A 79 -5.27 -0.04 -4.45
N LEU A 80 -5.14 -0.26 -5.77
CA LEU A 80 -5.86 0.51 -6.77
C LEU A 80 -7.37 0.22 -6.81
N SER A 81 -7.81 -0.97 -6.41
CA SER A 81 -9.23 -1.32 -6.41
C SER A 81 -9.97 -1.05 -5.11
N LYS A 82 -9.26 -0.89 -3.99
CA LYS A 82 -9.87 -0.70 -2.66
C LYS A 82 -9.65 0.68 -2.05
N MET A 83 -8.71 1.46 -2.57
CA MET A 83 -8.38 2.77 -2.01
C MET A 83 -8.64 3.87 -3.02
N ASP A 84 -9.87 4.38 -3.03
CA ASP A 84 -10.29 5.48 -3.90
C ASP A 84 -9.53 6.79 -3.61
N HIS A 85 -8.91 6.90 -2.43
CA HIS A 85 -8.20 8.09 -1.98
C HIS A 85 -6.68 8.00 -2.07
N LEU A 86 -6.14 6.82 -2.38
CA LEU A 86 -4.70 6.70 -2.60
C LEU A 86 -4.38 7.55 -3.85
N PHE A 87 -3.39 8.41 -3.80
CA PHE A 87 -2.92 9.18 -4.96
C PHE A 87 -1.41 9.06 -5.14
N PHE A 88 -0.72 8.48 -4.16
CA PHE A 88 0.72 8.27 -4.22
C PHE A 88 1.08 6.90 -3.64
N LEU A 89 1.75 6.09 -4.46
CA LEU A 89 2.31 4.81 -4.08
C LEU A 89 3.79 4.79 -4.43
N HIS A 90 4.62 4.61 -3.40
CA HIS A 90 6.05 4.46 -3.51
C HIS A 90 6.45 3.05 -3.05
N ILE A 91 6.92 2.23 -4.00
CA ILE A 91 7.41 0.88 -3.74
C ILE A 91 8.94 0.88 -3.80
N THR A 92 9.57 0.57 -2.67
CA THR A 92 11.04 0.58 -2.55
C THR A 92 11.70 -0.75 -2.94
N ASP A 93 12.96 -0.72 -3.36
CA ASP A 93 13.82 -1.89 -3.65
C ASP A 93 13.21 -2.87 -4.68
N ILE A 94 12.77 -2.29 -5.79
CA ILE A 94 12.19 -2.99 -6.93
C ILE A 94 13.15 -3.02 -8.13
N ILE A 95 13.01 -4.08 -8.92
CA ILE A 95 13.71 -4.20 -10.19
C ILE A 95 12.84 -3.66 -11.34
N LYS A 96 13.48 -3.02 -12.32
CA LYS A 96 12.82 -2.35 -13.45
C LYS A 96 11.87 -3.25 -14.26
N THR A 97 12.01 -4.58 -14.19
CA THR A 97 11.09 -5.52 -14.87
C THR A 97 9.66 -5.44 -14.34
N TYR A 98 9.45 -5.05 -13.08
CA TYR A 98 8.13 -4.88 -12.51
C TYR A 98 7.39 -3.64 -13.04
N LEU A 99 8.12 -2.60 -13.46
CA LEU A 99 7.54 -1.45 -14.14
C LEU A 99 6.72 -1.87 -15.36
N LYS A 100 7.26 -2.78 -16.19
CA LYS A 100 6.56 -3.29 -17.37
C LYS A 100 5.30 -4.07 -16.99
N LYS A 101 5.39 -4.92 -15.96
CA LYS A 101 4.25 -5.72 -15.46
C LYS A 101 3.13 -4.83 -14.93
N LEU A 102 3.47 -3.79 -14.17
CA LEU A 102 2.48 -2.87 -13.59
C LEU A 102 1.85 -1.96 -14.65
N ASN A 103 2.64 -1.46 -15.62
CA ASN A 103 2.07 -0.73 -16.76
C ASN A 103 1.08 -1.59 -17.54
N PHE A 104 1.42 -2.86 -17.79
CA PHE A 104 0.51 -3.77 -18.47
C PHE A 104 -0.77 -3.99 -17.65
N LEU A 105 -0.64 -4.28 -16.36
CA LEU A 105 -1.76 -4.46 -15.43
C LEU A 105 -2.74 -3.27 -15.46
N ILE A 106 -2.23 -2.06 -15.20
CA ILE A 106 -3.06 -0.86 -15.06
C ILE A 106 -3.80 -0.57 -16.37
N LYS A 107 -3.13 -0.73 -17.52
CA LYS A 107 -3.75 -0.57 -18.85
C LYS A 107 -4.75 -1.68 -19.17
N SER A 108 -4.45 -2.93 -18.86
CA SER A 108 -5.31 -4.06 -19.22
C SER A 108 -6.61 -4.09 -18.40
N GLU A 109 -6.57 -3.56 -17.18
CA GLU A 109 -7.70 -3.57 -16.24
C GLU A 109 -8.38 -2.20 -16.13
N ASN A 110 -7.94 -1.19 -16.90
CA ASN A 110 -8.42 0.20 -16.82
C ASN A 110 -8.52 0.69 -15.37
N LEU A 111 -7.48 0.41 -14.56
CA LEU A 111 -7.53 0.70 -13.13
C LEU A 111 -7.44 2.20 -12.82
N LEU A 112 -6.80 2.97 -13.70
CA LEU A 112 -6.58 4.40 -13.56
C LEU A 112 -6.48 5.04 -14.95
N ASP A 113 -7.32 6.04 -15.22
CA ASP A 113 -7.33 6.74 -16.52
C ASP A 113 -6.10 7.65 -16.69
N ASP A 114 -5.70 8.38 -15.64
CA ASP A 114 -4.62 9.39 -15.67
C ASP A 114 -3.51 9.09 -14.64
N TYR A 115 -2.88 7.91 -14.74
CA TYR A 115 -1.75 7.57 -13.87
C TYR A 115 -0.40 7.89 -14.49
N LEU A 116 0.53 8.29 -13.63
CA LEU A 116 1.95 8.43 -13.95
C LEU A 116 2.73 7.40 -13.14
N ILE A 117 3.54 6.61 -13.84
CA ILE A 117 4.42 5.62 -13.22
C ILE A 117 5.87 5.91 -13.62
N LYS A 118 6.77 6.01 -12.63
CA LYS A 118 8.21 6.18 -12.86
C LYS A 118 9.02 5.19 -12.05
N PHE A 119 10.20 4.88 -12.58
CA PHE A 119 11.21 4.08 -11.93
C PHE A 119 12.47 4.92 -11.78
N ILE A 120 12.92 5.16 -10.55
CA ILE A 120 14.05 6.02 -10.20
C ILE A 120 14.83 5.30 -9.11
N ASP A 121 16.14 5.12 -9.29
CA ASP A 121 17.07 4.60 -8.26
C ASP A 121 16.59 3.33 -7.53
N HIS A 122 16.05 2.36 -8.28
CA HIS A 122 15.50 1.09 -7.77
C HIS A 122 14.13 1.19 -7.09
N ASP A 123 13.49 2.34 -7.14
CA ASP A 123 12.16 2.54 -6.58
C ASP A 123 11.13 2.78 -7.69
N LEU A 124 9.89 2.38 -7.40
CA LEU A 124 8.75 2.60 -8.27
C LEU A 124 7.79 3.59 -7.63
N TYR A 125 7.43 4.60 -8.40
CA TYR A 125 6.53 5.67 -8.02
C TYR A 125 5.31 5.60 -8.93
N LEU A 126 4.13 5.58 -8.34
CA LEU A 126 2.84 5.64 -9.01
C LEU A 126 2.02 6.77 -8.39
N TRP A 127 1.48 7.67 -9.20
CA TRP A 127 0.62 8.75 -8.73
C TRP A 127 -0.41 9.15 -9.79
N TRP A 128 -1.52 9.75 -9.33
CA TRP A 128 -2.62 10.26 -10.14
C TRP A 128 -3.30 11.44 -9.45
#